data_AF-A0A929PZ83-F1
#
_entry.id   AF-A0A929PZ83-F1
#
_cell.length_a   1.000
_cell.length_b   1.000
_cell.length_c   1.000
_cell.angle_alpha   90.00
_cell.angle_beta   90.00
_cell.angle_gamma   90.00
#
_symmetry.space_group_name_H-M   'P 1'
#
loop_
_entity.id
_entity.type
_entity.pdbx_description
1 polymer ?
#
loop_
_entity_poly.entity_id
_entity_poly.type
_entity_poly.pdbx_seq_one_letter_code
_entity_poly.pdbx_strand_id
1 'polypeptide(L)'
;MMSKTHLCVGALWALAIAPNNPIACTAAIAMGGFGGVAPDVDIVSLKSKNDVLVCQLTGLIGAACLLYASKLFDFGIGLNPNEEEVWMGGAGFVFLYLIGAWTNHRSFTHSILALFLFTVCVNLISPSLAVYFAIGYLSHLMLDLLNRRGIQLFFPLDSRICLHLCYAKGAANRFLMSASLITIPILFAAKIWVW
;
A
#
# COMPACT_ATOMS: atom_id res chain seq x y z
N MET A 1 -8.23 10.82 0.30
CA MET A 1 -7.95 11.58 -0.92
C MET A 1 -8.48 10.72 -2.06
N MET A 2 -8.01 10.85 -3.31
CA MET A 2 -8.35 9.90 -4.37
C MET A 2 -7.38 8.70 -4.34
N SER A 3 -7.85 7.49 -4.67
CA SER A 3 -7.02 6.26 -4.66
C SER A 3 -5.74 6.38 -5.50
N LYS A 4 -5.81 7.08 -6.65
CA LYS A 4 -4.62 7.38 -7.49
C LYS A 4 -3.56 8.22 -6.77
N THR A 5 -3.98 9.14 -5.91
CA THR A 5 -3.06 9.93 -5.08
C THR A 5 -2.43 9.06 -4.01
N HIS A 6 -3.20 8.18 -3.37
CA HIS A 6 -2.67 7.24 -2.38
C HIS A 6 -1.66 6.26 -2.99
N LEU A 7 -1.91 5.76 -4.20
CA LEU A 7 -0.97 4.96 -4.98
C LEU A 7 0.37 5.68 -5.16
N CYS A 8 0.34 6.91 -5.68
CA CYS A 8 1.56 7.65 -6.01
C CYS A 8 2.34 8.05 -4.75
N VAL A 9 1.63 8.53 -3.72
CA VAL A 9 2.28 8.95 -2.46
C VAL A 9 2.85 7.74 -1.72
N GLY A 10 2.13 6.62 -1.67
CA GLY A 10 2.62 5.38 -1.07
C GLY A 10 3.87 4.85 -1.76
N ALA A 11 3.88 4.84 -3.10
CA ALA A 11 5.05 4.45 -3.89
C ALA A 11 6.25 5.38 -3.62
N LEU A 12 6.04 6.69 -3.57
CA LEU A 12 7.09 7.67 -3.29
C LEU A 12 7.71 7.47 -1.91
N TRP A 13 6.90 7.32 -0.85
CA TRP A 13 7.40 7.18 0.51
C TRP A 13 8.16 5.86 0.71
N ALA A 14 7.68 4.77 0.13
CA ALA A 14 8.41 3.51 0.15
C ALA A 14 9.74 3.61 -0.61
N LEU A 15 9.74 4.24 -1.80
CA LEU A 15 10.97 4.48 -2.56
C LEU A 15 11.99 5.32 -1.77
N ALA A 16 11.53 6.32 -1.01
CA ALA A 16 12.41 7.17 -0.21
C ALA A 16 13.25 6.36 0.81
N ILE A 17 12.66 5.34 1.42
CA ILE A 17 13.33 4.49 2.41
C ILE A 17 14.04 3.28 1.80
N ALA A 18 13.81 2.97 0.52
CA ALA A 18 14.45 1.82 -0.11
C ALA A 18 15.98 1.98 -0.17
N PRO A 19 16.75 0.89 0.00
CA PRO A 19 18.17 0.85 -0.31
C PRO A 19 18.46 1.34 -1.72
N ASN A 20 19.66 1.88 -1.92
CA ASN A 20 20.12 2.40 -3.21
C ASN A 20 20.46 1.24 -4.16
N ASN A 21 19.47 0.47 -4.60
CA ASN A 21 19.59 -0.62 -5.57
C ASN A 21 18.35 -0.62 -6.49
N PRO A 22 18.49 -0.82 -7.82
CA PRO A 22 17.37 -0.82 -8.76
C PRO A 22 16.25 -1.81 -8.39
N ILE A 23 16.60 -3.00 -7.89
CA ILE A 23 15.63 -4.03 -7.48
C ILE A 23 14.86 -3.58 -6.25
N ALA A 24 15.56 -3.14 -5.20
CA ALA A 24 14.93 -2.68 -3.96
C ALA A 24 14.03 -1.46 -4.21
N CYS A 25 14.47 -0.53 -5.05
CA CYS A 25 13.68 0.63 -5.48
C CYS A 25 12.41 0.20 -6.23
N THR A 26 12.51 -0.78 -7.13
CA THR A 26 11.37 -1.29 -7.90
C THR A 26 10.37 -1.99 -6.99
N ALA A 27 10.85 -2.85 -6.08
CA ALA A 27 10.03 -3.51 -5.07
C ALA A 27 9.32 -2.51 -4.17
N ALA A 28 10.01 -1.44 -3.76
CA ALA A 28 9.43 -0.39 -2.93
C ALA A 28 8.35 0.43 -3.64
N ILE A 29 8.55 0.79 -4.90
CA ILE A 29 7.52 1.47 -5.71
C ILE A 29 6.26 0.59 -5.79
N ALA A 30 6.43 -0.69 -6.13
CA ALA A 30 5.31 -1.61 -6.27
C ALA A 30 4.56 -1.84 -4.95
N MET A 31 5.28 -2.21 -3.89
CA MET A 31 4.68 -2.55 -2.61
C MET A 31 4.18 -1.33 -1.84
N GLY A 32 4.87 -0.20 -1.92
CA GLY A 32 4.41 1.07 -1.36
C GLY A 32 3.16 1.59 -2.05
N GLY A 33 3.11 1.49 -3.38
CA GLY A 33 1.89 1.82 -4.14
C GLY A 33 0.74 0.91 -3.74
N PHE A 34 0.97 -0.40 -3.70
CA PHE A 34 -0.04 -1.38 -3.30
C PHE A 34 -0.57 -1.13 -1.88
N GLY A 35 0.33 -0.92 -0.91
CA GLY A 35 -0.03 -0.56 0.47
C GLY A 35 -0.84 0.74 0.53
N GLY A 36 -0.51 1.72 -0.31
CA GLY A 36 -1.27 2.98 -0.41
C GLY A 36 -2.71 2.81 -0.87
N VAL A 37 -3.02 1.81 -1.69
CA VAL A 37 -4.39 1.59 -2.23
C VAL A 37 -5.15 0.50 -1.48
N ALA A 38 -4.47 -0.37 -0.72
CA ALA A 38 -5.10 -1.47 0.00
C ALA A 38 -6.28 -1.05 0.91
N PRO A 39 -6.24 0.07 1.67
CA PRO A 39 -7.37 0.50 2.51
C PRO A 39 -8.68 0.77 1.75
N ASP A 40 -8.57 1.23 0.50
CA ASP A 40 -9.72 1.53 -0.38
C ASP A 40 -10.38 0.25 -0.94
N VAL A 41 -10.08 -0.95 -0.43
CA VAL A 41 -10.86 -2.15 -0.76
C VAL A 41 -12.33 -2.03 -0.32
N ASP A 42 -12.60 -1.23 0.70
CA ASP A 42 -13.95 -1.01 1.26
C ASP A 42 -14.90 -0.19 0.35
N ILE A 43 -14.41 0.36 -0.78
CA ILE A 43 -15.24 0.99 -1.82
C ILE A 43 -15.56 0.08 -3.00
N VAL A 44 -15.04 -1.15 -3.03
CA VAL A 44 -15.21 -2.09 -4.15
C VAL A 44 -16.64 -2.66 -4.22
N SER A 45 -17.38 -2.70 -3.11
CA SER A 45 -18.71 -3.34 -3.04
C SER A 45 -19.89 -2.51 -3.56
N LEU A 46 -19.72 -1.22 -3.84
CA LEU A 46 -20.82 -0.33 -4.24
C LEU A 46 -20.53 0.36 -5.59
N LYS A 47 -21.18 -0.14 -6.65
CA LYS A 47 -21.22 0.44 -8.01
C LYS A 47 -19.85 0.58 -8.69
N SER A 48 -19.48 -0.47 -9.43
CA SER A 48 -18.61 -0.46 -10.62
C SER A 48 -17.56 0.65 -10.67
N LYS A 49 -16.34 0.32 -10.23
CA LYS A 49 -15.11 0.86 -10.81
C LYS A 49 -14.07 -0.24 -10.90
N ASN A 50 -13.97 -0.81 -12.10
CA ASN A 50 -12.99 -1.83 -12.47
C ASN A 50 -11.56 -1.42 -12.06
N ASP A 51 -11.25 -0.12 -11.99
CA ASP A 51 -9.92 0.42 -11.67
C ASP A 51 -9.36 -0.02 -10.31
N VAL A 52 -10.17 -0.08 -9.23
CA VAL A 52 -9.67 -0.43 -7.88
C VAL A 52 -9.40 -1.92 -7.77
N LEU A 53 -10.34 -2.73 -8.26
CA LEU A 53 -10.22 -4.19 -8.33
C LEU A 53 -9.03 -4.60 -9.21
N VAL A 54 -8.85 -3.93 -10.37
CA VAL A 54 -7.73 -4.18 -11.29
C VAL A 54 -6.40 -3.82 -10.61
N CYS A 55 -6.27 -2.65 -9.98
CA CYS A 55 -5.03 -2.30 -9.26
C CYS A 55 -4.69 -3.32 -8.16
N GLN A 56 -5.69 -3.85 -7.45
CA GLN A 56 -5.49 -4.78 -6.34
C GLN A 56 -5.17 -6.20 -6.81
N LEU A 57 -5.87 -6.72 -7.84
CA LEU A 57 -5.56 -8.01 -8.47
C LEU A 57 -4.20 -7.99 -9.15
N THR A 58 -3.84 -6.90 -9.81
CA THR A 58 -2.50 -6.74 -10.43
C THR A 58 -1.41 -6.70 -9.36
N GLY A 59 -1.66 -6.08 -8.20
CA GLY A 59 -0.73 -6.09 -7.06
C GLY A 59 -0.50 -7.49 -6.48
N LEU A 60 -1.57 -8.27 -6.28
CA LEU A 60 -1.49 -9.65 -5.81
C LEU A 60 -0.76 -10.58 -6.80
N ILE A 61 -1.11 -10.49 -8.10
CA ILE A 61 -0.45 -11.26 -9.15
C ILE A 61 1.02 -10.85 -9.26
N GLY A 62 1.33 -9.55 -9.20
CA GLY A 62 2.70 -9.03 -9.23
C GLY A 62 3.55 -9.54 -8.06
N ALA A 63 3.01 -9.57 -6.85
CA ALA A 63 3.68 -10.14 -5.69
C ALA A 63 3.92 -11.64 -5.85
N ALA A 64 2.93 -12.41 -6.30
CA ALA A 64 3.06 -13.84 -6.56
C ALA A 64 4.15 -14.13 -7.63
N CYS A 65 4.15 -13.36 -8.72
CA CYS A 65 5.18 -13.45 -9.76
C CYS A 65 6.58 -13.11 -9.25
N LEU A 66 6.72 -12.08 -8.40
CA LEU A 66 8.01 -11.68 -7.83
C LEU A 66 8.58 -12.76 -6.89
N LEU A 67 7.72 -13.39 -6.08
CA LEU A 67 8.10 -14.50 -5.19
C LEU A 67 8.46 -15.76 -5.99
N TYR A 68 7.73 -16.05 -7.06
CA TYR A 68 8.09 -17.16 -7.94
C TYR A 68 9.42 -16.90 -8.65
N ALA A 69 9.61 -15.69 -9.18
CA ALA A 69 10.85 -15.29 -9.82
C ALA A 69 12.04 -15.35 -8.84
N SER A 70 11.83 -15.07 -7.54
CA SER A 70 12.92 -15.10 -6.56
C SER A 70 13.39 -16.51 -6.22
N LYS A 71 12.61 -17.55 -6.55
CA LYS A 71 13.09 -18.94 -6.52
C LYS A 71 14.05 -19.25 -7.68
N LEU A 72 13.95 -18.51 -8.78
CA LEU A 72 14.75 -18.72 -9.98
C LEU A 72 15.98 -17.81 -10.04
N PHE A 73 15.90 -16.63 -9.43
CA PHE A 73 16.93 -15.60 -9.48
C PHE A 73 17.17 -14.99 -8.09
N ASP A 74 18.44 -14.87 -7.68
CA ASP A 74 18.79 -14.08 -6.50
C ASP A 74 18.74 -12.59 -6.84
N PHE A 75 17.69 -11.95 -6.37
CA PHE A 75 17.46 -10.52 -6.57
C PHE A 75 18.21 -9.64 -5.55
N GLY A 76 19.02 -10.20 -4.64
CA GLY A 76 19.79 -9.42 -3.65
C GLY A 76 18.92 -8.70 -2.62
N ILE A 77 17.63 -9.08 -2.53
CA ILE A 77 16.64 -8.56 -1.57
C ILE A 77 16.22 -9.59 -0.52
N GLY A 78 16.96 -10.71 -0.42
CA GLY A 78 16.76 -11.72 0.62
C GLY A 78 15.39 -12.41 0.58
N LEU A 79 14.81 -12.59 -0.61
CA LEU A 79 13.53 -13.29 -0.77
C LEU A 79 13.75 -14.81 -0.66
N ASN A 80 13.89 -15.31 0.56
CA ASN A 80 13.92 -16.75 0.83
C ASN A 80 12.74 -17.14 1.75
N PRO A 81 11.50 -17.08 1.23
CA PRO A 81 10.34 -17.22 2.08
C PRO A 81 10.05 -18.70 2.36
N ASN A 82 9.67 -19.02 3.59
CA ASN A 82 9.19 -20.35 3.95
C ASN A 82 7.82 -20.58 3.28
N GLU A 83 7.65 -21.70 2.56
CA GLU A 83 6.42 -21.97 1.82
C GLU A 83 5.17 -21.95 2.70
N GLU A 84 5.27 -22.47 3.93
CA GLU A 84 4.15 -22.46 4.89
C GLU A 84 3.77 -21.03 5.30
N GLU A 85 4.76 -20.17 5.54
CA GLU A 85 4.55 -18.76 5.89
C GLU A 85 3.92 -17.99 4.73
N VAL A 86 4.35 -18.26 3.48
CA VAL A 86 3.76 -17.66 2.28
C VAL A 86 2.29 -18.03 2.15
N TRP A 87 1.94 -19.30 2.33
CA TRP A 87 0.56 -19.75 2.26
C TRP A 87 -0.30 -19.14 3.36
N MET A 88 0.19 -19.13 4.61
CA MET A 88 -0.51 -18.51 5.73
C MET A 88 -0.70 -17.01 5.53
N GLY A 89 0.36 -16.30 5.12
CA GLY A 89 0.33 -14.87 4.84
C GLY A 89 -0.63 -14.53 3.71
N GLY A 90 -0.57 -15.28 2.60
CA GLY A 90 -1.46 -15.13 1.45
C GLY A 90 -2.93 -15.38 1.81
N ALA A 91 -3.22 -16.48 2.50
CA ALA A 91 -4.58 -16.82 2.94
C ALA A 91 -5.14 -15.77 3.92
N GLY A 92 -4.32 -15.33 4.89
CA GLY A 92 -4.68 -14.27 5.82
C GLY A 92 -4.95 -12.95 5.12
N PHE A 93 -4.12 -12.57 4.13
CA PHE A 93 -4.33 -11.35 3.35
C PHE A 93 -5.65 -11.38 2.60
N VAL A 94 -5.95 -12.48 1.90
CA VAL A 94 -7.20 -12.66 1.15
C VAL A 94 -8.41 -12.62 2.10
N PHE A 95 -8.31 -13.27 3.26
CA PHE A 95 -9.37 -13.25 4.26
C PHE A 95 -9.67 -11.83 4.78
N LEU A 96 -8.63 -11.08 5.17
CA LEU A 96 -8.77 -9.69 5.62
C LEU A 96 -9.28 -8.78 4.51
N TYR A 97 -8.86 -9.02 3.26
CA TYR A 97 -9.32 -8.30 2.08
C TYR A 97 -10.83 -8.50 1.87
N LEU A 98 -11.32 -9.73 1.95
CA LEU A 98 -12.75 -10.05 1.84
C LEU A 98 -13.58 -9.38 2.95
N ILE A 99 -13.09 -9.42 4.19
CA ILE A 99 -13.72 -8.70 5.31
C ILE A 99 -13.76 -7.21 5.02
N GLY A 100 -12.63 -6.62 4.62
CA GLY A 100 -12.51 -5.21 4.30
C GLY A 100 -13.50 -4.74 3.23
N ALA A 101 -13.65 -5.53 2.16
CA ALA A 101 -14.60 -5.26 1.08
C ALA A 101 -16.07 -5.20 1.55
N TRP A 102 -16.42 -5.89 2.64
CA TRP A 102 -17.76 -5.92 3.22
C TRP A 102 -17.95 -4.98 4.41
N THR A 103 -16.88 -4.34 4.90
CA THR A 103 -16.99 -3.35 5.97
C THR A 103 -17.45 -1.98 5.46
N ASN A 104 -18.02 -1.18 6.35
CA ASN A 104 -18.41 0.19 6.02
C ASN A 104 -17.19 1.01 5.59
N HIS A 105 -17.36 1.85 4.56
CA HIS A 105 -16.25 2.69 4.10
C HIS A 105 -15.66 3.56 5.23
N ARG A 106 -14.32 3.60 5.33
CA ARG A 106 -13.53 4.28 6.36
C ARG A 106 -13.74 3.76 7.79
N SER A 107 -14.03 2.46 7.92
CA SER A 107 -14.09 1.77 9.21
C SER A 107 -12.85 0.89 9.40
N PHE A 108 -13.00 -0.44 9.39
CA PHE A 108 -11.96 -1.42 9.64
C PHE A 108 -10.69 -1.17 8.82
N THR A 109 -10.78 -1.04 7.50
CA THR A 109 -9.61 -0.90 6.62
C THR A 109 -8.86 0.42 6.79
N HIS A 110 -9.43 1.41 7.47
CA HIS A 110 -8.80 2.69 7.73
C HIS A 110 -8.38 2.84 9.20
N SER A 111 -7.97 1.72 9.82
CA SER A 111 -7.54 1.64 11.21
C SER A 111 -6.08 1.22 11.35
N ILE A 112 -5.48 1.52 12.50
CA ILE A 112 -4.14 1.04 12.86
C ILE A 112 -4.14 -0.50 12.98
N LEU A 113 -5.26 -1.08 13.42
CA LEU A 113 -5.43 -2.53 13.49
C LEU A 113 -5.31 -3.16 12.11
N ALA A 114 -6.00 -2.62 11.09
CA ALA A 114 -5.92 -3.15 9.74
C ALA A 114 -4.52 -2.95 9.14
N LEU A 115 -3.89 -1.78 9.35
CA LEU A 115 -2.48 -1.57 8.98
C LEU A 115 -1.58 -2.68 9.53
N PHE A 116 -1.70 -2.99 10.83
CA PHE A 116 -0.92 -4.04 11.47
C PHE A 116 -1.22 -5.42 10.88
N LEU A 117 -2.50 -5.82 10.79
CA LEU A 117 -2.89 -7.14 10.32
C LEU A 117 -2.48 -7.40 8.86
N PHE A 118 -2.74 -6.45 7.96
CA PHE A 118 -2.32 -6.59 6.57
C PHE A 118 -0.79 -6.62 6.45
N THR A 119 -0.06 -5.82 7.24
CA THR A 119 1.40 -5.84 7.25
C THR A 119 1.95 -7.18 7.75
N VAL A 120 1.35 -7.77 8.79
CA VAL A 120 1.74 -9.11 9.27
C VAL A 120 1.56 -10.16 8.17
N CYS A 121 0.45 -10.12 7.43
CA CYS A 121 0.26 -11.02 6.29
C CYS A 121 1.35 -10.85 5.22
N VAL A 122 1.70 -9.61 4.86
CA VAL A 122 2.80 -9.36 3.92
C VAL A 122 4.15 -9.77 4.50
N ASN A 123 4.37 -9.63 5.81
CA ASN A 123 5.60 -10.05 6.48
C ASN A 123 5.80 -11.56 6.47
N LEU A 124 4.73 -12.34 6.62
CA LEU A 124 4.77 -13.80 6.46
C LEU A 124 5.10 -14.20 5.00
N ILE A 125 4.66 -13.40 4.02
CA ILE A 125 5.00 -13.64 2.61
C ILE A 125 6.46 -13.26 2.31
N SER A 126 6.88 -12.09 2.78
CA SER A 126 8.24 -11.58 2.65
C SER A 126 8.48 -10.41 3.61
N PRO A 127 9.37 -10.59 4.61
CA PRO A 127 9.71 -9.53 5.55
C PRO A 127 10.30 -8.29 4.86
N SER A 128 11.09 -8.48 3.79
CA SER A 128 11.72 -7.36 3.07
C SER A 128 10.72 -6.50 2.30
N LEU A 129 9.55 -7.04 1.95
CA LEU A 129 8.47 -6.30 1.26
C LEU A 129 7.48 -5.65 2.23
N ALA A 130 7.34 -6.21 3.44
CA ALA A 130 6.36 -5.75 4.42
C ALA A 130 6.55 -4.30 4.85
N VAL A 131 7.81 -3.86 4.99
CA VAL A 131 8.11 -2.47 5.36
C VAL A 131 7.63 -1.48 4.29
N TYR A 132 7.80 -1.80 3.01
CA TYR A 132 7.35 -0.95 1.91
C TYR A 132 5.83 -0.87 1.86
N PHE A 133 5.16 -2.01 2.04
CA PHE A 133 3.71 -2.07 2.15
C PHE A 133 3.18 -1.24 3.32
N ALA A 134 3.77 -1.41 4.51
CA ALA A 134 3.38 -0.70 5.72
C ALA A 134 3.53 0.82 5.58
N ILE A 135 4.62 1.29 4.97
CA ILE A 135 4.84 2.72 4.71
C ILE A 135 3.80 3.25 3.71
N GLY A 136 3.50 2.50 2.66
CA GLY A 136 2.42 2.82 1.73
C GLY A 136 1.08 2.98 2.44
N TYR A 137 0.70 1.99 3.25
CA TYR A 137 -0.57 1.96 3.98
C TYR A 137 -0.64 3.05 5.05
N LEU A 138 0.44 3.30 5.79
CA LEU A 138 0.53 4.39 6.74
C LEU A 138 0.34 5.74 6.04
N SER A 139 0.95 5.94 4.87
CA SER A 139 0.76 7.16 4.08
C SER A 139 -0.70 7.36 3.68
N HIS A 140 -1.43 6.29 3.39
CA HIS A 140 -2.87 6.36 3.14
C HIS A 140 -3.61 6.92 4.36
N LEU A 141 -3.42 6.33 5.54
CA LEU A 141 -4.07 6.77 6.78
C LEU A 141 -3.75 8.24 7.07
N MET A 142 -2.48 8.64 6.94
CA MET A 142 -2.06 10.02 7.15
C MET A 142 -2.76 10.99 6.19
N LEU A 143 -2.82 10.68 4.90
CA LEU A 143 -3.50 11.52 3.92
C LEU A 143 -5.00 11.64 4.18
N ASP A 144 -5.63 10.58 4.71
CA ASP A 144 -7.05 10.59 5.02
C ASP A 144 -7.37 11.29 6.35
N LEU A 145 -6.45 11.28 7.32
CA LEU A 145 -6.54 12.14 8.51
C LEU A 145 -6.53 13.62 8.16
N LEU A 146 -5.78 14.03 7.13
CA LEU A 146 -5.75 15.43 6.66
C LEU A 146 -7.09 15.89 6.05
N ASN A 147 -7.97 14.97 5.70
CA ASN A 147 -9.20 15.26 4.98
C ASN A 147 -10.32 15.77 5.92
N ARG A 148 -11.46 16.18 5.34
CA ARG A 148 -12.64 16.65 6.10
C ARG A 148 -13.56 15.53 6.60
N ARG A 149 -13.41 14.31 6.08
CA ARG A 149 -14.23 13.16 6.47
C ARG A 149 -13.38 12.18 7.28
N GLY A 150 -13.74 12.00 8.55
CA GLY A 150 -12.95 11.20 9.49
C GLY A 150 -12.89 9.71 9.20
N ILE A 151 -11.76 9.12 9.60
CA ILE A 151 -11.51 7.68 9.59
C ILE A 151 -11.61 7.10 11.00
N GLN A 152 -11.99 5.83 11.11
CA GLN A 152 -12.09 5.12 12.38
C GLN A 152 -10.72 4.52 12.78
N LEU A 153 -9.78 5.38 13.16
CA LEU A 153 -8.37 5.02 13.37
C LEU A 153 -8.19 3.90 14.43
N PHE A 154 -9.06 3.91 15.46
CA PHE A 154 -9.06 2.95 16.57
C PHE A 154 -10.24 1.97 16.52
N PHE A 155 -10.65 1.54 15.31
CA PHE A 155 -11.65 0.47 15.15
C PHE A 155 -11.39 -0.70 16.12
N PRO A 156 -12.43 -1.25 16.80
CA PRO A 156 -13.86 -1.04 16.57
C PRO A 156 -14.50 0.15 17.32
N LEU A 157 -13.73 1.02 17.97
CA LEU A 157 -14.29 2.19 18.66
C LEU A 157 -14.92 3.15 17.63
N ASP A 158 -16.13 3.64 17.89
CA ASP A 158 -16.90 4.48 16.95
C ASP A 158 -16.31 5.91 16.75
N SER A 159 -15.19 6.22 17.39
CA SER A 159 -14.52 7.51 17.27
C SER A 159 -13.89 7.69 15.89
N ARG A 160 -14.29 8.76 15.20
CA ARG A 160 -13.74 9.15 13.90
C ARG A 160 -12.84 10.37 14.06
N ILE A 161 -11.64 10.32 13.48
CA ILE A 161 -10.63 11.37 13.58
C ILE A 161 -10.41 12.02 12.21
N CYS A 162 -10.36 13.35 12.18
CA CYS A 162 -9.92 14.14 11.01
C CYS A 162 -9.41 15.52 11.44
N LEU A 163 -8.47 16.06 10.65
CA LEU A 163 -7.81 17.34 10.86
C LEU A 163 -8.44 18.48 10.04
N HIS A 164 -9.34 18.17 9.11
CA HIS A 164 -10.11 19.15 8.33
C HIS A 164 -9.25 20.11 7.47
N LEU A 165 -8.05 19.70 7.08
CA LEU A 165 -7.09 20.55 6.36
C LEU A 165 -7.31 20.55 4.84
N CYS A 166 -7.79 19.42 4.29
CA CYS A 166 -7.85 19.18 2.85
C CYS A 166 -9.21 18.64 2.40
N TYR A 167 -9.51 18.80 1.11
CA TYR A 167 -10.65 18.16 0.44
C TYR A 167 -10.17 17.03 -0.47
N ALA A 168 -10.92 15.93 -0.53
CA ALA A 168 -10.58 14.76 -1.35
C ALA A 168 -10.37 15.08 -2.84
N LYS A 169 -11.16 16.01 -3.42
CA LYS A 169 -11.03 16.47 -4.82
C LYS A 169 -10.44 17.88 -4.93
N GLY A 170 -9.70 18.33 -3.91
CA GLY A 170 -9.14 19.67 -3.81
C GLY A 170 -7.78 19.86 -4.49
N ALA A 171 -7.23 21.06 -4.35
CA ALA A 171 -5.91 21.41 -4.88
C ALA A 171 -4.79 20.53 -4.29
N ALA A 172 -4.83 20.25 -2.98
CA ALA A 172 -3.86 19.39 -2.30
C ALA A 172 -3.77 17.98 -2.93
N ASN A 173 -4.92 17.38 -3.29
CA ASN A 173 -4.95 16.07 -3.96
C ASN A 173 -4.22 16.10 -5.31
N ARG A 174 -4.47 17.13 -6.12
CA ARG A 174 -3.82 17.31 -7.42
C ARG A 174 -2.33 17.56 -7.27
N PHE A 175 -1.96 18.44 -6.34
CA PHE A 175 -0.57 18.76 -6.05
C PHE A 175 0.22 17.53 -5.60
N LEU A 176 -0.25 16.79 -4.59
CA LEU A 176 0.43 15.61 -4.06
C LEU A 176 0.59 14.52 -5.12
N MET A 177 -0.43 14.31 -5.95
CA MET A 177 -0.37 13.35 -7.05
C MET A 177 0.68 13.75 -8.09
N SER A 178 0.62 14.99 -8.60
CA SER A 178 1.57 15.46 -9.61
C SER A 178 3.00 15.53 -9.08
N ALA A 179 3.19 16.01 -7.85
CA ALA A 179 4.50 16.04 -7.21
C ALA A 179 5.08 14.63 -7.09
N SER A 180 4.28 13.66 -6.63
CA SER A 180 4.74 12.27 -6.51
C SER A 180 5.13 11.67 -7.85
N LEU A 181 4.33 11.89 -8.91
CA LEU A 181 4.63 11.40 -10.26
C LEU A 181 5.93 11.98 -10.83
N ILE A 182 6.26 13.23 -10.50
CA ILE A 182 7.51 13.87 -10.93
C ILE A 182 8.69 13.39 -10.08
N THR A 183 8.51 13.27 -8.76
CA THR A 183 9.61 12.93 -7.84
C THR A 183 10.02 11.46 -7.92
N ILE A 184 9.10 10.52 -8.16
CA ILE A 184 9.41 9.08 -8.26
C ILE A 184 10.54 8.80 -9.27
N PRO A 185 10.47 9.20 -10.56
CA PRO A 185 11.52 8.90 -11.52
C PRO A 185 12.85 9.60 -11.18
N ILE A 186 12.79 10.83 -10.64
CA ILE A 186 13.99 11.58 -10.22
C ILE A 186 14.69 10.85 -9.07
N LEU A 187 13.93 10.45 -8.05
CA LEU A 187 14.46 9.77 -6.87
C LEU A 187 14.94 8.36 -7.22
N PHE A 188 14.23 7.66 -8.10
CA PHE A 188 14.66 6.35 -8.62
C PHE A 188 15.99 6.48 -9.34
N ALA A 189 16.12 7.43 -10.27
CA ALA A 189 17.38 7.70 -10.97
C ALA A 189 18.50 8.03 -9.97
N ALA A 190 18.26 8.91 -9.00
CA ALA A 190 19.25 9.25 -7.98
C ALA A 190 19.70 8.02 -7.16
N LYS A 191 18.79 7.12 -6.78
CA LYS A 191 19.11 5.93 -5.98
C LYS A 191 19.82 4.82 -6.76
N ILE A 192 19.68 4.75 -8.08
CA ILE A 192 20.39 3.76 -8.91
C ILE A 192 21.72 4.29 -9.47
N TRP A 193 21.96 5.60 -9.43
CA TRP A 193 23.21 6.21 -9.91
C TRP A 193 24.30 6.34 -8.84
N VAL A 194 23.99 6.09 -7.56
CA VAL A 194 24.94 6.18 -6.43
C VAL A 194 25.76 4.89 -6.26
N TRP A 195 26.00 4.14 -7.35
CA TRP A 195 26.81 2.92 -7.38
C TRP A 195 28.25 3.20 -7.82
#